data_AF-A0A290ZM04-F1
#
_entry.id   AF-A0A290ZM04-F1
#
_cell.length_a   1.000
_cell.length_b   1.000
_cell.length_c   1.000
_cell.angle_alpha   90.00
_cell.angle_beta   90.00
_cell.angle_gamma   90.00
#
_symmetry.space_group_name_H-M   'P 1'
#
loop_
_entity.id
_entity.type
_entity.pdbx_description
1 polymer ?
#
loop_
_entity_poly.entity_id
_entity_poly.type
_entity_poly.pdbx_seq_one_letter_code
_entity_poly.pdbx_strand_id
1 'polypeptide(L)'
;MTLPRSSSGVPYWPGESGPDAEPPSGSRRGLLVRVVLFVLLFAVMLGAYDAGRGGWVERLVIDRATVGTAAWLIDAADPALGVEAAGSRLRAPGGGINVLNGCEGADVMFLMASAMLVAPLSWRRRLAGLAVGAAMVFALNQVRIIALFYSFRSDPGLFEMLHGLIAPLLLVAAVAAFFFVWLERAPAAAPAAQCR
;
A
#
# COMPACT_ATOMS: atom_id res chain seq x y z
N MET A 1 -3.87 -48.60 -22.67
CA MET A 1 -3.45 -47.56 -21.71
C MET A 1 -4.67 -47.24 -20.85
N THR A 2 -4.70 -47.66 -19.58
CA THR A 2 -5.86 -47.48 -18.68
C THR A 2 -5.72 -46.18 -17.90
N LEU A 3 -6.75 -45.34 -17.91
CA LEU A 3 -6.77 -44.11 -17.12
C LEU A 3 -6.78 -44.42 -15.62
N PRO A 4 -6.09 -43.63 -14.79
CA PRO A 4 -6.22 -43.71 -13.34
C PRO A 4 -7.68 -43.43 -12.92
N ARG A 5 -8.13 -44.07 -11.83
CA ARG A 5 -9.51 -43.96 -11.32
C ARG A 5 -9.52 -43.37 -9.92
N SER A 6 -10.58 -42.61 -9.62
CA SER A 6 -10.91 -42.12 -8.28
C SER A 6 -11.31 -43.27 -7.33
N SER A 7 -11.43 -42.97 -6.04
CA SER A 7 -11.98 -43.85 -4.99
C SER A 7 -13.43 -44.27 -5.28
N SER A 8 -14.17 -43.45 -6.03
CA SER A 8 -15.52 -43.72 -6.56
C SER A 8 -15.52 -44.44 -7.92
N GLY A 9 -14.35 -44.80 -8.46
CA GLY A 9 -14.19 -45.53 -9.71
C GLY A 9 -14.28 -44.69 -10.99
N VAL A 10 -14.35 -43.35 -10.87
CA VAL A 10 -14.44 -42.42 -11.99
C VAL A 10 -13.05 -42.24 -12.63
N PRO A 11 -12.88 -42.53 -13.95
CA PRO A 11 -11.61 -42.29 -14.64
C PRO A 11 -11.30 -40.80 -14.76
N TYR A 12 -10.03 -40.40 -14.60
CA TYR A 12 -9.57 -39.01 -14.78
C TYR A 12 -8.29 -38.92 -15.61
N TRP A 13 -8.00 -37.73 -16.13
CA TRP A 13 -6.85 -37.48 -17.00
C TRP A 13 -5.54 -37.32 -16.21
N PRO A 14 -4.43 -37.97 -16.61
CA PRO A 14 -3.14 -37.77 -15.98
C PRO A 14 -2.69 -36.31 -16.13
N GLY A 15 -2.70 -35.55 -15.04
CA GLY A 15 -2.35 -34.11 -15.03
C GLY A 15 -3.42 -33.22 -14.42
N GLU A 16 -4.66 -33.69 -14.32
CA GLU A 16 -5.72 -33.01 -13.56
C GLU A 16 -5.77 -33.59 -12.14
N SER A 17 -5.94 -32.71 -11.15
CA SER A 17 -6.24 -33.15 -9.78
C SER A 17 -7.58 -33.91 -9.81
N GLY A 18 -7.54 -35.20 -9.49
CA GLY A 18 -8.73 -36.04 -9.48
C GLY A 18 -9.83 -35.46 -8.56
N PRO A 19 -11.10 -35.85 -8.73
CA PRO A 19 -12.22 -35.30 -7.95
C PRO A 19 -12.10 -35.55 -6.44
N ASP A 20 -11.23 -36.48 -6.02
CA ASP A 20 -10.92 -36.77 -4.61
C ASP A 20 -9.70 -35.98 -4.10
N ALA A 21 -9.10 -35.11 -4.93
CA ALA A 21 -8.03 -34.25 -4.48
C ALA A 21 -8.60 -33.28 -3.46
N GLU A 22 -8.22 -33.46 -2.19
CA GLU A 22 -8.61 -32.53 -1.14
C GLU A 22 -8.17 -31.11 -1.55
N PRO A 23 -9.07 -30.11 -1.49
CA PRO A 23 -8.65 -28.73 -1.68
C PRO A 23 -7.56 -28.42 -0.64
N PRO A 24 -6.53 -27.63 -1.00
CA PRO A 24 -5.44 -27.33 -0.07
C PRO A 24 -6.03 -26.78 1.22
N SER A 25 -5.88 -27.54 2.31
CA SER A 25 -6.44 -27.21 3.62
C SER A 25 -5.58 -26.12 4.27
N GLY A 26 -5.82 -24.88 3.86
CA GLY A 26 -5.28 -23.72 4.57
C GLY A 26 -5.78 -23.77 6.01
N SER A 27 -4.87 -24.01 6.98
CA SER A 27 -5.24 -24.01 8.39
C SER A 27 -5.86 -22.66 8.75
N ARG A 28 -7.15 -22.65 9.11
CA ARG A 28 -7.86 -21.44 9.57
C ARG A 28 -7.07 -20.71 10.67
N ARG A 29 -6.38 -21.48 11.51
CA ARG A 29 -5.48 -20.96 12.56
C ARG A 29 -4.29 -20.18 11.98
N GLY A 30 -3.67 -20.68 10.90
CA GLY A 30 -2.55 -20.00 10.23
C GLY A 30 -2.99 -18.69 9.58
N LEU A 31 -4.18 -18.65 8.98
CA LEU A 31 -4.76 -17.42 8.45
C LEU A 31 -5.06 -16.41 9.57
N LEU A 32 -5.71 -16.85 10.65
CA LEU A 32 -6.04 -16.00 11.80
C LEU A 32 -4.78 -15.39 12.42
N VAL A 33 -3.72 -16.18 12.61
CA VAL A 33 -2.43 -15.67 13.13
C VAL A 33 -1.88 -14.57 12.22
N ARG A 34 -1.90 -14.75 10.90
CA ARG A 34 -1.44 -13.72 9.96
C ARG A 34 -2.29 -12.45 10.02
N VAL A 35 -3.62 -12.58 10.07
CA VAL A 35 -4.52 -11.43 10.20
C VAL A 35 -4.24 -10.66 11.49
N VAL A 36 -4.08 -11.36 12.61
CA VAL A 36 -3.75 -10.73 13.91
C VAL A 36 -2.39 -10.04 13.84
N LEU A 37 -1.36 -10.69 13.29
CA LEU A 37 -0.04 -10.07 13.13
C LEU A 37 -0.09 -8.83 12.23
N PHE A 38 -0.88 -8.88 11.16
CA PHE A 38 -1.08 -7.73 10.27
C PHE A 38 -1.70 -6.55 11.01
N VAL A 39 -2.80 -6.79 11.73
CA VAL A 39 -3.50 -5.74 12.49
C VAL A 39 -2.59 -5.18 13.58
N LEU A 40 -1.85 -6.03 14.30
CA LEU A 40 -0.92 -5.59 15.34
C LEU A 40 0.22 -4.76 14.76
N LEU A 41 0.86 -5.21 13.68
CA LEU A 41 1.93 -4.45 13.03
C LEU A 41 1.43 -3.10 12.52
N PHE A 42 0.27 -3.07 11.87
CA PHE A 42 -0.34 -1.84 11.40
C PHE A 42 -0.62 -0.88 12.55
N ALA A 43 -1.25 -1.36 13.63
CA ALA A 43 -1.56 -0.56 14.80
C ALA A 43 -0.30 -0.05 15.51
N VAL A 44 0.75 -0.87 15.60
CA VAL A 44 2.04 -0.46 16.19
C VAL A 44 2.71 0.61 15.33
N MET A 45 2.77 0.44 14.01
CA MET A 45 3.37 1.43 13.12
C MET A 45 2.61 2.76 13.17
N LEU A 46 1.28 2.70 13.15
CA LEU A 46 0.43 3.89 13.25
C LEU A 46 0.56 4.58 14.61
N GLY A 47 0.52 3.82 15.71
CA GLY A 47 0.70 4.34 17.05
C GLY A 47 2.10 4.92 17.29
N ALA A 48 3.14 4.29 16.75
CA ALA A 48 4.50 4.81 16.82
C ALA A 48 4.67 6.10 16.00
N TYR A 49 4.01 6.18 14.84
CA TYR A 49 3.98 7.39 14.03
C TYR A 49 3.27 8.54 14.74
N ASP A 50 2.09 8.27 15.31
CA ASP A 50 1.31 9.26 16.06
C ASP A 50 2.06 9.75 17.31
N ALA A 51 2.66 8.83 18.07
CA ALA A 51 3.49 9.17 19.23
C ALA A 51 4.77 9.94 18.86
N GLY A 52 5.25 9.77 17.63
CA GLY A 52 6.42 10.46 17.07
C GLY A 52 6.10 11.81 16.42
N ARG A 53 4.84 12.27 16.43
CA ARG A 53 4.44 13.56 15.86
C ARG A 53 5.18 14.73 16.51
N GLY A 54 5.55 15.72 15.71
CA GLY A 54 6.44 16.83 16.04
C GLY A 54 7.95 16.48 16.00
N GLY A 55 8.29 15.22 15.70
CA GLY A 55 9.65 14.70 15.67
C GLY A 55 10.45 15.05 14.40
N TRP A 56 11.68 14.54 14.33
CA TRP A 56 12.56 14.72 13.17
C TRP A 56 12.13 13.90 11.94
N VAL A 57 11.45 12.77 12.15
CA VAL A 57 10.91 11.90 11.10
C VAL A 57 9.82 12.62 10.31
N GLU A 58 8.93 13.32 11.01
CA GLU A 58 7.88 14.16 10.42
C GLU A 58 8.49 15.24 9.53
N ARG A 59 9.48 15.99 10.05
CA ARG A 59 10.17 17.05 9.30
C ARG A 59 10.92 16.53 8.07
N LEU A 60 11.44 15.30 8.10
CA LEU A 60 12.20 14.75 6.97
C LEU A 60 11.27 14.16 5.90
N VAL A 61 10.30 13.35 6.32
CA VAL A 61 9.43 12.60 5.41
C VAL A 61 8.29 13.49 4.90
N ILE A 62 7.64 14.27 5.77
CA ILE A 62 6.51 15.11 5.37
C ILE A 62 6.98 16.41 4.75
N ASP A 63 7.79 17.21 5.47
CA ASP A 63 8.12 18.56 4.99
C ASP A 63 8.99 18.53 3.72
N ARG A 64 10.01 17.65 3.68
CA ARG A 64 10.94 17.63 2.54
C ARG A 64 10.53 16.68 1.43
N ALA A 65 10.30 15.41 1.74
CA ALA A 65 10.04 14.43 0.69
C ALA A 65 8.64 14.61 0.08
N THR A 66 7.62 14.83 0.89
CA THR A 66 6.24 14.90 0.39
C THR A 66 5.88 16.31 -0.07
N VAL A 67 5.94 17.31 0.83
CA VAL A 67 5.53 18.70 0.53
C VAL A 67 6.51 19.38 -0.43
N GLY A 68 7.81 19.24 -0.20
CA GLY A 68 8.85 19.80 -1.07
C GLY A 68 8.75 19.29 -2.51
N THR A 69 8.60 17.98 -2.70
CA THR A 69 8.42 17.41 -4.05
C THR A 69 7.10 17.86 -4.69
N ALA A 70 6.02 18.01 -3.92
CA ALA A 70 4.76 18.49 -4.47
C ALA A 70 4.84 19.96 -4.90
N ALA A 71 5.46 20.81 -4.08
CA ALA A 71 5.71 22.22 -4.43
C ALA A 71 6.56 22.32 -5.71
N TRP A 72 7.66 21.55 -5.78
CA TRP A 72 8.52 21.53 -6.95
C TRP A 72 7.79 21.07 -8.23
N LEU A 73 6.95 20.03 -8.13
CA LEU A 73 6.16 19.55 -9.28
C LEU A 73 5.15 20.59 -9.76
N ILE A 74 4.48 21.28 -8.84
CA ILE A 74 3.49 22.32 -9.18
C ILE A 74 4.19 23.54 -9.76
N ASP A 75 5.29 23.99 -9.17
CA ASP A 75 6.09 25.12 -9.67
C ASP A 75 6.66 24.83 -11.06
N ALA A 76 7.14 23.61 -11.30
CA ALA A 76 7.60 23.20 -12.62
C ALA A 76 6.49 23.17 -13.68
N ALA A 77 5.24 22.91 -13.27
CA ALA A 77 4.08 22.85 -14.17
C ALA A 77 3.45 24.23 -14.42
N ASP A 78 3.39 25.08 -13.38
CA ASP A 78 2.81 26.42 -13.43
C ASP A 78 3.57 27.38 -12.50
N PRO A 79 4.69 27.96 -13.00
CA PRO A 79 5.53 28.87 -12.21
C PRO A 79 4.81 30.16 -11.80
N ALA A 80 3.74 30.54 -12.50
CA ALA A 80 3.00 31.76 -12.22
C ALA A 80 2.17 31.66 -10.93
N LEU A 81 1.93 30.44 -10.43
CA LEU A 81 1.23 30.21 -9.17
C LEU A 81 2.03 30.62 -7.94
N GLY A 82 3.37 30.73 -8.03
CA GLY A 82 4.22 31.09 -6.89
C GLY A 82 4.01 30.17 -5.68
N VAL A 83 4.00 28.85 -5.93
CA VAL A 83 3.77 27.85 -4.89
C VAL A 83 5.05 27.58 -4.09
N GLU A 84 4.94 27.51 -2.78
CA GLU A 84 6.07 27.29 -1.89
C GLU A 84 5.74 26.27 -0.79
N ALA A 85 6.73 25.45 -0.46
CA ALA A 85 6.68 24.55 0.68
C ALA A 85 7.05 25.30 1.97
N ALA A 86 6.09 25.46 2.89
CA ALA A 86 6.29 26.09 4.19
C ALA A 86 6.03 25.08 5.32
N GLY A 87 7.06 24.28 5.63
CA GLY A 87 6.94 23.13 6.54
C GLY A 87 5.98 22.11 5.94
N SER A 88 4.92 21.78 6.67
CA SER A 88 3.89 20.84 6.23
C SER A 88 2.84 21.40 5.27
N ARG A 89 2.98 22.66 4.86
CA ARG A 89 1.97 23.38 4.08
C ARG A 89 2.47 23.71 2.68
N LEU A 90 1.58 23.56 1.70
CA LEU A 90 1.74 24.16 0.38
C LEU A 90 1.05 25.52 0.39
N ARG A 91 1.81 26.59 0.14
CA ARG A 91 1.30 27.98 0.13
C ARG A 91 1.40 28.55 -1.27
N ALA A 92 0.41 29.33 -1.67
CA ALA A 92 0.43 30.14 -2.88
C ALA A 92 -0.50 31.36 -2.71
N PRO A 93 -0.35 32.44 -3.50
CA PRO A 93 -1.23 33.60 -3.46
C PRO A 93 -2.70 33.21 -3.71
N GLY A 94 -3.59 33.45 -2.74
CA GLY A 94 -4.99 33.02 -2.80
C GLY A 94 -5.32 31.76 -1.98
N GLY A 95 -4.36 31.21 -1.23
CA GLY A 95 -4.62 30.14 -0.26
C GLY A 95 -3.70 28.94 -0.42
N GLY A 96 -3.78 27.99 0.50
CA GLY A 96 -2.90 26.82 0.54
C GLY A 96 -3.47 25.69 1.38
N ILE A 97 -2.90 24.49 1.23
CA ILE A 97 -3.35 23.29 1.95
C ILE A 97 -2.31 22.86 3.00
N ASN A 98 -2.78 22.26 4.09
CA ASN A 98 -1.92 21.66 5.12
C ASN A 98 -1.91 20.14 4.97
N VAL A 99 -0.74 19.56 4.70
CA VAL A 99 -0.59 18.13 4.42
C VAL A 99 -0.70 17.27 5.68
N LEU A 100 -0.49 17.87 6.87
CA LEU A 100 -0.66 17.21 8.18
C LEU A 100 -2.11 16.88 8.55
N ASN A 101 -3.11 17.40 7.83
CA ASN A 101 -4.52 17.15 8.11
C ASN A 101 -5.02 15.95 7.28
N GLY A 102 -4.35 14.80 7.34
CA GLY A 102 -4.78 13.57 6.66
C GLY A 102 -4.35 13.42 5.19
N CYS A 103 -3.49 14.29 4.67
CA CYS A 103 -2.93 14.17 3.30
C CYS A 103 -1.52 13.54 3.27
N GLU A 104 -1.01 13.19 4.45
CA GLU A 104 0.34 12.69 4.69
C GLU A 104 0.62 11.31 4.06
N GLY A 105 -0.41 10.50 3.80
CA GLY A 105 -0.28 9.22 3.09
C GLY A 105 0.43 8.11 3.89
N ALA A 106 0.85 8.40 5.13
CA ALA A 106 1.55 7.49 6.02
C ALA A 106 0.73 6.23 6.33
N ASP A 107 -0.57 6.38 6.57
CA ASP A 107 -1.48 5.27 6.88
C ASP A 107 -1.46 4.19 5.78
N VAL A 108 -1.51 4.62 4.52
CA VAL A 108 -1.49 3.71 3.36
C VAL A 108 -0.12 3.05 3.21
N MET A 109 0.96 3.77 3.53
CA MET A 109 2.31 3.21 3.53
C MET A 109 2.49 2.15 4.61
N PHE A 110 1.96 2.36 5.82
CA PHE A 110 1.98 1.38 6.90
C PHE A 110 1.08 0.18 6.61
N LEU A 111 -0.06 0.40 5.96
CA LEU A 111 -0.94 -0.67 5.48
C LEU A 111 -0.19 -1.60 4.51
N MET A 112 0.46 -1.02 3.49
CA MET A 112 1.29 -1.76 2.53
C MET A 112 2.44 -2.49 3.22
N ALA A 113 3.17 -1.80 4.10
CA ALA A 113 4.32 -2.37 4.79
C ALA A 113 3.92 -3.57 5.66
N SER A 114 2.85 -3.42 6.44
CA SER A 114 2.31 -4.49 7.31
C SER A 114 1.87 -5.70 6.50
N ALA A 115 1.19 -5.48 5.37
CA ALA A 115 0.79 -6.57 4.47
C ALA A 115 2.01 -7.35 3.94
N MET A 116 3.04 -6.62 3.48
CA MET A 116 4.26 -7.22 2.93
C MET A 116 5.11 -7.95 3.98
N LEU A 117 5.15 -7.44 5.21
CA LEU A 117 5.89 -8.05 6.33
C LEU A 117 5.27 -9.40 6.77
N VAL A 118 3.94 -9.48 6.78
CA VAL A 118 3.20 -10.70 7.16
C VAL A 118 3.11 -11.71 6.01
N ALA A 119 3.24 -11.24 4.77
CA ALA A 119 3.17 -12.09 3.59
C ALA A 119 4.22 -13.23 3.66
N PRO A 120 3.84 -14.46 3.25
CA PRO A 120 4.72 -15.63 3.22
C PRO A 120 5.71 -15.57 2.04
N LEU A 121 6.50 -14.51 1.97
CA LEU A 121 7.45 -14.22 0.91
C LEU A 121 8.89 -14.44 1.39
N SER A 122 9.78 -14.77 0.47
CA SER A 122 11.21 -14.75 0.74
C SER A 122 11.68 -13.33 1.07
N TRP A 123 12.70 -13.21 1.92
CA TRP A 123 13.19 -11.89 2.38
C TRP A 123 13.53 -10.94 1.23
N ARG A 124 14.15 -11.44 0.15
CA ARG A 124 14.48 -10.64 -1.04
C ARG A 124 13.24 -10.08 -1.72
N ARG A 125 12.19 -10.88 -1.90
CA ARG A 125 10.92 -10.42 -2.49
C ARG A 125 10.15 -9.48 -1.59
N ARG A 126 10.21 -9.72 -0.27
CA ARG A 126 9.62 -8.83 0.72
C ARG A 126 10.26 -7.45 0.65
N LEU A 127 11.59 -7.37 0.65
CA LEU A 127 12.31 -6.09 0.53
C LEU A 127 12.05 -5.40 -0.81
N ALA A 128 12.08 -6.14 -1.92
CA ALA A 128 11.76 -5.58 -3.23
C ALA A 128 10.30 -5.07 -3.29
N GLY A 129 9.36 -5.81 -2.73
CA GLY A 129 7.95 -5.42 -2.67
C GLY A 129 7.72 -4.20 -1.78
N LEU A 130 8.43 -4.10 -0.65
CA LEU A 130 8.44 -2.92 0.19
C LEU A 130 8.97 -1.70 -0.57
N ALA A 131 10.09 -1.83 -1.27
CA ALA A 131 10.69 -0.72 -2.01
C ALA A 131 9.80 -0.24 -3.16
N VAL A 132 9.32 -1.16 -4.01
CA VAL A 132 8.44 -0.82 -5.14
C VAL A 132 7.09 -0.32 -4.65
N GLY A 133 6.52 -0.95 -3.64
CA GLY A 133 5.25 -0.54 -3.02
C GLY A 133 5.35 0.85 -2.39
N ALA A 134 6.44 1.15 -1.67
CA ALA A 134 6.68 2.47 -1.10
C ALA A 134 6.81 3.53 -2.19
N ALA A 135 7.55 3.26 -3.27
CA ALA A 135 7.68 4.18 -4.40
C ALA A 135 6.32 4.44 -5.09
N MET A 136 5.52 3.40 -5.28
CA MET A 136 4.16 3.51 -5.84
C MET A 136 3.25 4.36 -4.94
N VAL A 137 3.20 4.07 -3.64
CA VAL A 137 2.38 4.82 -2.68
C VAL A 137 2.82 6.28 -2.63
N PHE A 138 4.13 6.54 -2.61
CA PHE A 138 4.67 7.90 -2.66
C PHE A 138 4.21 8.64 -3.92
N ALA A 139 4.37 8.04 -5.10
CA ALA A 139 3.96 8.67 -6.36
C ALA A 139 2.45 8.97 -6.40
N LEU A 140 1.60 8.02 -6.00
CA LEU A 140 0.15 8.23 -5.93
C LEU A 140 -0.23 9.30 -4.89
N ASN A 141 0.51 9.37 -3.79
CA ASN A 141 0.31 10.42 -2.80
C ASN A 141 0.68 11.80 -3.34
N GLN A 142 1.73 11.93 -4.16
CA GLN A 142 2.04 13.20 -4.84
C GLN A 142 0.90 13.62 -5.77
N VAL A 143 0.37 12.70 -6.57
CA VAL A 143 -0.80 12.98 -7.44
C VAL A 143 -1.99 13.45 -6.60
N ARG A 144 -2.26 12.79 -5.46
CA ARG A 144 -3.32 13.19 -4.53
C ARG A 144 -3.11 14.61 -4.00
N ILE A 145 -1.92 14.94 -3.51
CA ILE A 145 -1.63 16.26 -2.95
C ILE A 145 -1.83 17.36 -4.00
N ILE A 146 -1.34 17.13 -5.22
CA ILE A 146 -1.50 18.06 -6.34
C ILE A 146 -2.98 18.24 -6.69
N ALA A 147 -3.72 17.14 -6.82
CA ALA A 147 -5.16 17.18 -7.10
C ALA A 147 -5.94 17.95 -6.02
N LEU A 148 -5.61 17.73 -4.75
CA LEU A 148 -6.22 18.44 -3.62
C LEU A 148 -5.83 19.93 -3.60
N PHE A 149 -4.60 20.27 -3.97
CA PHE A 149 -4.18 21.66 -4.04
C PHE A 149 -4.98 22.43 -5.10
N TYR A 150 -5.20 21.85 -6.28
CA TYR A 150 -6.00 22.48 -7.32
C TYR A 150 -7.48 22.50 -6.99
N SER A 151 -8.06 21.41 -6.48
CA SER A 151 -9.49 21.37 -6.12
C SER A 151 -9.82 22.35 -5.00
N PHE A 152 -8.92 22.52 -4.02
CA PHE A 152 -9.08 23.53 -2.97
C PHE A 152 -9.27 24.96 -3.52
N ARG A 153 -8.63 25.27 -4.66
CA ARG A 153 -8.69 26.60 -5.28
C ARG A 153 -9.87 26.78 -6.21
N SER A 154 -10.35 25.71 -6.83
CA SER A 154 -11.39 25.76 -7.85
C SER A 154 -12.78 25.40 -7.34
N ASP A 155 -12.89 24.39 -6.48
CA ASP A 155 -14.17 23.81 -6.05
C ASP A 155 -14.05 23.13 -4.66
N PRO A 156 -14.55 23.80 -3.60
CA PRO A 156 -14.56 23.23 -2.25
C PRO A 156 -15.33 21.91 -2.12
N GLY A 157 -16.40 21.70 -2.90
CA GLY A 157 -17.16 20.46 -2.87
C GLY A 157 -16.38 19.29 -3.45
N LEU A 158 -15.65 19.53 -4.54
CA LEU A 158 -14.72 18.56 -5.11
C LEU A 158 -13.57 18.26 -4.13
N PHE A 159 -13.05 19.28 -3.44
CA PHE A 159 -12.02 19.10 -2.41
C PHE A 159 -12.48 18.15 -1.31
N GLU A 160 -13.66 18.38 -0.72
CA GLU A 160 -14.21 17.51 0.33
C GLU A 160 -14.37 16.06 -0.13
N MET A 161 -14.88 15.86 -1.35
CA MET A 161 -15.06 14.53 -1.92
C MET A 161 -13.73 13.81 -2.19
N LEU A 162 -12.75 14.51 -2.77
CA LEU A 162 -11.42 13.97 -3.04
C LEU A 162 -10.66 13.68 -1.74
N HIS A 163 -10.72 14.59 -0.78
CA HIS A 163 -9.99 14.51 0.48
C HIS A 163 -10.55 13.40 1.38
N GLY A 164 -11.87 13.37 1.56
CA GLY A 164 -12.53 12.51 2.55
C GLY A 164 -12.86 11.10 2.05
N LEU A 165 -13.00 10.88 0.74
CA LEU A 165 -13.46 9.61 0.20
C LEU A 165 -12.65 9.10 -0.99
N ILE A 166 -12.64 9.84 -2.10
CA ILE A 166 -12.17 9.29 -3.38
C ILE A 166 -10.67 8.99 -3.34
N ALA A 167 -9.83 9.96 -2.98
CA ALA A 167 -8.39 9.74 -3.04
C ALA A 167 -7.91 8.68 -2.02
N PRO A 168 -8.37 8.68 -0.75
CA PRO A 168 -8.05 7.60 0.19
C PRO A 168 -8.47 6.22 -0.32
N LEU A 169 -9.69 6.09 -0.85
CA LEU A 169 -10.20 4.82 -1.36
C LEU A 169 -9.37 4.31 -2.54
N LEU A 170 -9.03 5.19 -3.49
CA LEU A 170 -8.20 4.85 -4.65
C LEU A 170 -6.79 4.40 -4.22
N LEU A 171 -6.18 5.07 -3.24
CA LEU A 171 -4.88 4.67 -2.71
C LEU A 171 -4.94 3.27 -2.07
N VAL A 172 -5.93 3.00 -1.23
CA VAL A 172 -6.10 1.68 -0.59
C VAL A 172 -6.35 0.60 -1.64
N ALA A 173 -7.21 0.87 -2.64
CA ALA A 173 -7.48 -0.05 -3.73
C ALA A 173 -6.22 -0.35 -4.55
N ALA A 174 -5.41 0.67 -4.86
CA ALA A 174 -4.15 0.50 -5.59
C ALA A 174 -3.14 -0.33 -4.79
N VAL A 175 -3.03 -0.10 -3.47
CA VAL A 175 -2.19 -0.90 -2.57
C VAL A 175 -2.64 -2.35 -2.52
N ALA A 176 -3.95 -2.60 -2.39
CA ALA A 176 -4.51 -3.94 -2.41
C ALA A 176 -4.20 -4.64 -3.75
N ALA A 177 -4.48 -3.98 -4.88
CA ALA A 177 -4.20 -4.52 -6.22
C ALA A 177 -2.71 -4.83 -6.40
N PHE A 178 -1.81 -3.92 -6.02
CA PHE A 178 -0.38 -4.17 -6.05
C PHE A 178 0.01 -5.38 -5.21
N PHE A 179 -0.51 -5.49 -3.98
CA PHE A 179 -0.20 -6.59 -3.08
C PHE A 179 -0.66 -7.93 -3.66
N PHE A 180 -1.88 -8.01 -4.19
CA PHE A 180 -2.39 -9.21 -4.87
C PHE A 180 -1.48 -9.63 -6.02
N VAL A 181 -1.18 -8.69 -6.92
CA VAL A 181 -0.32 -8.92 -8.08
C VAL A 181 1.09 -9.35 -7.66
N TRP A 182 1.62 -8.80 -6.56
CA TRP A 182 2.93 -9.15 -6.03
C TRP A 182 2.97 -10.58 -5.46
N LEU A 183 1.90 -10.99 -4.78
CA LEU A 183 1.75 -12.34 -4.24
C LEU A 183 1.61 -13.38 -5.36
N GLU A 184 0.78 -13.12 -6.37
CA GLU A 184 0.57 -14.05 -7.50
C GLU A 184 1.86 -14.32 -8.28
N ARG A 185 2.72 -13.30 -8.41
CA ARG A 185 4.01 -13.43 -9.10
C ARG A 185 5.10 -14.05 -8.23
N ALA A 186 4.81 -14.41 -6.98
CA ALA A 186 5.76 -15.09 -6.12
C ALA A 186 5.66 -16.62 -6.30
N PRO A 187 6.70 -17.31 -6.81
CA PRO A 187 6.82 -18.74 -6.70
C PRO A 187 6.60 -19.20 -5.28
N ALA A 188 5.87 -20.31 -5.15
CA ALA A 188 5.63 -20.98 -3.88
C ALA A 188 6.94 -21.05 -3.10
N ALA A 189 6.91 -20.59 -1.84
CA ALA A 189 8.06 -20.72 -0.96
C ALA A 189 8.48 -22.19 -0.96
N ALA A 190 9.69 -22.47 -1.48
CA ALA A 190 10.21 -23.82 -1.50
C ALA A 190 10.11 -24.38 -0.07
N PRO A 191 9.45 -25.53 0.15
CA PRO A 191 9.33 -26.08 1.48
C PRO A 191 10.75 -26.22 2.05
N ALA A 192 10.95 -25.66 3.25
CA ALA A 192 12.21 -25.76 3.96
C ALA A 192 12.64 -27.23 3.94
N ALA A 193 13.80 -27.49 3.34
CA ALA A 193 14.35 -28.83 3.23
C ALA A 193 14.28 -29.48 4.61
N GLN A 194 13.42 -30.50 4.73
CA GLN A 194 13.37 -31.37 5.90
C GLN A 194 14.79 -31.93 6.06
N CYS A 195 15.52 -31.47 7.07
CA CYS A 195 16.74 -32.14 7.49
C CYS A 195 16.35 -33.57 7.89
N ARG A 196 17.02 -34.51 7.25
CA ARG A 196 16.98 -35.95 7.52
C ARG A 196 17.34 -36.26 8.96
#